data_AF-A0A1I4PSE0-F1
#
_entry.id   AF-A0A1I4PSE0-F1
#
_cell.length_a   1.000
_cell.length_b   1.000
_cell.length_c   1.000
_cell.angle_alpha   90.00
_cell.angle_beta   90.00
_cell.angle_gamma   90.00
#
_symmetry.space_group_name_H-M   'P 1'
#
loop_
_entity.id
_entity.type
_entity.pdbx_description
1 polymer ?
#
loop_
_entity_poly.entity_id
_entity_poly.type
_entity_poly.pdbx_seq_one_letter_code
_entity_poly.pdbx_strand_id
1 'polypeptide(L)'
;MKKIVMIAAALLITASTGLSAPVNDLDKGQTAAGIGSNNTFYLEHKLAENFTLGLQNVNWDHRNNMDNVYGQLQLANNFRGILGSNDVNSNAKVYVGMAINGPLAPEWEGYTSLIAGKEFKELQVGANFKITYNADINFTYHTYMPDEGENKSGVGIGATLKF
;
A
#
# COMPACT_ATOMS: atom_id res chain seq x y z
N MET A 1 11.67 2.60 24.07
CA MET A 1 12.67 2.59 22.97
C MET A 1 13.08 1.17 22.56
N LYS A 2 13.67 0.34 23.44
CA LYS A 2 14.12 -1.03 23.08
C LYS A 2 13.03 -1.98 22.57
N LYS A 3 11.78 -1.84 23.05
CA LYS A 3 10.64 -2.68 22.62
C LYS A 3 10.08 -2.31 21.23
N ILE A 4 10.17 -1.04 20.83
CA ILE A 4 9.72 -0.56 19.52
C ILE A 4 10.68 -1.03 18.43
N VAL A 5 11.99 -1.01 18.71
CA VAL A 5 13.03 -1.51 17.80
C VAL A 5 12.91 -3.04 17.60
N MET A 6 12.47 -3.79 18.61
CA MET A 6 12.25 -5.25 18.46
C MET A 6 11.05 -5.59 17.56
N ILE A 7 9.97 -4.79 17.59
CA ILE A 7 8.80 -5.02 16.73
C ILE A 7 9.16 -4.74 15.26
N ALA A 8 9.96 -3.71 15.00
CA ALA A 8 10.48 -3.40 13.66
C ALA A 8 11.40 -4.51 13.12
N ALA A 9 12.16 -5.19 13.99
CA ALA A 9 13.10 -6.25 13.58
C ALA A 9 12.43 -7.61 13.29
N ALA A 10 11.20 -7.84 13.76
CA ALA A 10 10.51 -9.13 13.63
C ALA A 10 9.69 -9.29 12.33
N LEU A 11 9.61 -8.26 11.49
CA LEU A 11 8.75 -8.22 10.30
C LEU A 11 9.45 -8.67 8.99
N LEU A 12 10.66 -9.22 9.08
CA LEU A 12 11.48 -9.68 7.93
C LEU A 12 11.04 -11.05 7.39
N ILE A 13 9.74 -11.26 7.20
CA ILE A 13 9.24 -12.45 6.49
C ILE A 13 9.26 -12.11 5.00
N THR A 14 9.96 -12.94 4.21
CA THR A 14 10.10 -12.81 2.75
C THR A 14 8.73 -13.00 2.10
N ALA A 15 8.21 -11.93 1.54
CA ALA A 15 6.83 -11.85 1.11
C ALA A 15 6.83 -10.88 -0.08
N SER A 16 6.34 -11.34 -1.24
CA SER A 16 6.47 -10.57 -2.50
C SER A 16 5.88 -9.17 -2.36
N THR A 17 6.34 -8.24 -3.19
CA THR A 17 5.84 -6.87 -3.14
C THR A 17 4.72 -6.67 -4.16
N GLY A 18 3.60 -6.16 -3.67
CA GLY A 18 2.58 -5.53 -4.50
C GLY A 18 2.95 -4.06 -4.76
N LEU A 19 2.66 -3.59 -5.98
CA LEU A 19 2.74 -2.18 -6.36
C LEU A 19 1.50 -1.39 -5.93
N SER A 20 0.44 -2.07 -5.49
CA SER A 20 -0.80 -1.45 -5.05
C SER A 20 -0.57 -0.50 -3.87
N ALA A 21 -1.17 0.69 -4.02
CA ALA A 21 -1.11 1.74 -3.01
C ALA A 21 -1.67 1.22 -1.67
N PRO A 22 -1.00 1.50 -0.55
CA PRO A 22 -1.54 1.31 0.79
C PRO A 22 -2.96 1.88 0.90
N VAL A 23 -3.85 1.15 1.57
CA VAL A 23 -5.21 1.63 1.81
C VAL A 23 -5.32 2.06 3.27
N ASN A 24 -5.08 3.34 3.51
CA ASN A 24 -5.25 3.96 4.82
C ASN A 24 -6.49 4.87 4.86
N ASP A 25 -7.23 4.77 5.96
CA ASP A 25 -8.13 5.84 6.40
C ASP A 25 -7.33 6.86 7.20
N LEU A 26 -7.28 8.06 6.64
CA LEU A 26 -6.62 9.24 7.19
C LEU A 26 -7.62 10.37 7.36
N ASP A 27 -7.43 11.17 8.40
CA ASP A 27 -8.07 12.47 8.56
C ASP A 27 -7.33 13.54 7.76
N LYS A 28 -8.01 14.64 7.40
CA LYS A 28 -7.38 15.74 6.67
C LYS A 28 -6.19 16.31 7.46
N GLY A 29 -5.05 16.45 6.78
CA GLY A 29 -3.79 16.91 7.36
C GLY A 29 -3.00 15.80 8.05
N GLN A 30 -3.55 14.59 8.16
CA GLN A 30 -2.84 13.44 8.71
C GLN A 30 -1.90 12.82 7.67
N THR A 31 -0.80 12.28 8.17
CA THR A 31 0.22 11.56 7.43
C THR A 31 0.25 10.10 7.90
N ALA A 32 0.44 9.15 6.99
CA ALA A 32 0.81 7.79 7.32
C ALA A 32 2.21 7.49 6.75
N ALA A 33 3.07 6.93 7.58
CA ALA A 33 4.34 6.35 7.16
C ALA A 33 4.31 4.86 7.48
N GLY A 34 4.68 4.02 6.51
CA GLY A 34 4.65 2.58 6.71
C GLY A 34 5.82 1.85 6.08
N ILE A 35 6.10 0.69 6.66
CA ILE A 35 7.08 -0.29 6.17
C ILE A 35 6.38 -1.63 5.95
N GLY A 36 6.83 -2.38 4.95
CA GLY A 36 6.29 -3.70 4.64
C GLY A 36 7.37 -4.70 4.27
N SER A 37 6.94 -5.94 4.04
CA SER A 37 7.76 -7.00 3.48
C SER A 37 8.57 -6.53 2.26
N ASN A 38 9.75 -7.14 2.08
CA ASN A 38 10.68 -6.85 0.99
C ASN A 38 11.12 -5.37 0.93
N ASN A 39 11.39 -4.77 2.09
CA ASN A 39 11.89 -3.39 2.23
C ASN A 39 10.99 -2.34 1.56
N THR A 40 9.69 -2.60 1.49
CA THR A 40 8.74 -1.62 0.99
C THR A 40 8.60 -0.50 2.01
N PHE A 41 8.68 0.76 1.56
CA PHE A 41 8.39 1.94 2.36
C PHE A 41 7.34 2.79 1.65
N TYR A 42 6.45 3.40 2.41
CA TYR A 42 5.52 4.38 1.86
C TYR A 42 5.29 5.54 2.81
N LEU A 43 4.86 6.66 2.22
CA LEU A 43 4.40 7.85 2.89
C LEU A 43 3.14 8.36 2.20
N GLU A 44 2.04 8.50 2.92
CA GLU A 44 0.79 9.09 2.46
C GLU A 44 0.47 10.34 3.27
N HIS A 45 -0.09 11.37 2.63
CA HIS A 45 -0.57 12.56 3.29
C HIS A 45 -1.92 12.98 2.72
N LYS A 46 -2.90 13.20 3.59
CA LYS A 46 -4.25 13.61 3.18
C LYS A 46 -4.35 15.13 3.05
N LEU A 47 -4.15 15.60 1.81
CA LEU A 47 -4.10 17.02 1.45
C LEU A 47 -5.48 17.71 1.49
N ALA A 48 -6.56 16.96 1.27
CA ALA A 48 -7.94 17.47 1.32
C ALA A 48 -8.90 16.42 1.88
N GLU A 49 -10.14 16.81 2.16
CA GLU A 49 -11.18 15.91 2.73
C GLU A 49 -11.33 14.59 1.95
N ASN A 50 -11.11 14.65 0.63
CA ASN A 50 -11.27 13.53 -0.29
C ASN A 50 -10.01 13.23 -1.12
N PHE A 51 -8.86 13.82 -0.81
CA PHE A 51 -7.64 13.61 -1.60
C PHE A 51 -6.42 13.30 -0.74
N THR A 52 -5.81 12.16 -1.03
CA THR A 52 -4.56 11.70 -0.42
C THR A 52 -3.49 11.58 -1.51
N LEU A 53 -2.30 12.10 -1.25
CA LEU A 53 -1.12 11.90 -2.08
C LEU A 53 -0.18 10.93 -1.38
N GLY A 54 0.38 10.00 -2.14
CA GLY A 54 1.30 9.01 -1.61
C GLY A 54 2.53 8.82 -2.47
N LEU A 55 3.61 8.45 -1.79
CA LEU A 55 4.88 8.01 -2.34
C LEU A 55 5.16 6.61 -1.80
N GLN A 56 5.69 5.75 -2.65
CA GLN A 56 6.04 4.39 -2.24
C GLN A 56 7.32 3.96 -2.96
N ASN A 57 8.21 3.32 -2.22
CA ASN A 57 9.37 2.64 -2.75
C ASN A 57 9.18 1.14 -2.56
N VAL A 58 9.35 0.39 -3.66
CA VAL A 58 9.21 -1.07 -3.68
C VAL A 58 10.52 -1.67 -4.18
N ASN A 59 11.13 -2.54 -3.37
CA ASN A 59 12.28 -3.34 -3.83
C ASN A 59 11.77 -4.66 -4.41
N TRP A 60 11.75 -4.76 -5.75
CA TRP A 60 11.46 -6.03 -6.42
C TRP A 60 12.75 -6.82 -6.60
N ASP A 61 12.81 -8.01 -6.01
CA ASP A 61 13.98 -8.90 -6.08
C ASP A 61 14.62 -8.94 -7.47
N HIS A 62 15.88 -8.49 -7.55
CA HIS A 62 16.78 -8.48 -8.72
C HIS A 62 16.48 -7.48 -9.85
N ARG A 63 15.52 -6.56 -9.71
CA ARG A 63 15.34 -5.42 -10.62
C ARG A 63 15.12 -4.16 -9.81
N ASN A 64 15.99 -3.18 -10.02
CA ASN A 64 15.98 -1.80 -9.51
C ASN A 64 14.74 -1.37 -8.71
N ASN A 65 14.97 -0.71 -7.57
CA ASN A 65 13.96 -0.01 -6.78
C ASN A 65 12.93 0.71 -7.66
N MET A 66 11.65 0.42 -7.47
CA MET A 66 10.54 1.12 -8.12
C MET A 66 10.03 2.22 -7.20
N ASP A 67 10.19 3.46 -7.64
CA ASP A 67 9.59 4.63 -7.00
C ASP A 67 8.24 4.92 -7.65
N ASN A 68 7.21 4.96 -6.80
CA ASN A 68 5.83 5.16 -7.21
C ASN A 68 5.30 6.45 -6.57
N VAL A 69 4.55 7.21 -7.36
CA VAL A 69 3.71 8.32 -6.88
C VAL A 69 2.27 8.02 -7.23
N TYR A 70 1.35 8.25 -6.30
CA TYR A 70 -0.06 8.03 -6.53
C TYR A 70 -0.93 9.04 -5.78
N GLY A 71 -2.11 9.28 -6.32
CA GLY A 71 -3.20 9.98 -5.67
C GLY A 71 -4.38 9.05 -5.45
N GLN A 72 -5.03 9.20 -4.31
CA GLN A 72 -6.31 8.55 -3.99
C GLN A 72 -7.40 9.60 -3.85
N LEU A 73 -8.49 9.42 -4.58
CA LEU A 73 -9.69 10.25 -4.50
C LEU A 73 -10.78 9.46 -3.78
N GLN A 74 -11.22 9.93 -2.62
CA GLN A 74 -12.33 9.34 -1.88
C GLN A 74 -13.64 9.74 -2.56
N LEU A 75 -14.29 8.76 -3.19
CA LEU A 75 -15.52 8.95 -3.98
C LEU A 75 -16.77 8.62 -3.15
N ALA A 76 -16.62 7.72 -2.17
CA ALA A 76 -17.56 7.46 -1.10
C ALA A 76 -16.79 7.06 0.17
N ASN A 77 -17.46 6.93 1.32
CA ASN A 77 -16.82 6.64 2.61
C ASN A 77 -15.86 5.44 2.53
N ASN A 78 -16.24 4.40 1.82
CA ASN A 78 -15.50 3.15 1.70
C ASN A 78 -14.96 2.89 0.28
N PHE A 79 -15.01 3.86 -0.63
CA PHE A 79 -14.63 3.67 -2.02
C PHE A 79 -13.74 4.81 -2.49
N ARG A 80 -12.60 4.45 -3.07
CA ARG A 80 -11.62 5.40 -3.59
C ARG A 80 -11.15 5.02 -4.98
N GLY A 81 -11.00 6.03 -5.83
CA GLY A 81 -10.29 5.93 -7.10
C GLY A 81 -8.81 6.16 -6.88
N ILE A 82 -7.96 5.45 -7.64
CA ILE A 82 -6.51 5.53 -7.55
C ILE A 82 -5.97 5.92 -8.93
N LEU A 83 -5.04 6.87 -8.96
CA LEU A 83 -4.26 7.21 -10.14
C LEU A 83 -2.80 7.28 -9.70
N GLY A 84 -1.90 6.61 -10.41
CA GLY A 84 -0.49 6.67 -10.07
C GLY A 84 0.43 6.44 -11.24
N SER A 85 1.72 6.57 -10.96
CA SER A 85 2.80 6.31 -11.89
C SER A 85 3.91 5.56 -11.17
N ASN A 86 4.40 4.50 -11.79
CA ASN A 86 5.60 3.79 -11.37
C ASN A 86 6.81 4.26 -12.18
N ASP A 87 8.02 4.15 -11.63
CA ASP A 87 9.28 4.51 -12.27
C ASP A 87 9.30 5.96 -12.78
N VAL A 88 9.11 6.94 -11.87
CA VAL A 88 8.97 8.40 -12.12
C VAL A 88 10.20 9.07 -12.80
N ASN A 89 11.07 8.28 -13.43
CA ASN A 89 12.16 8.71 -14.30
C ASN A 89 11.83 8.43 -15.78
N SER A 90 12.68 7.68 -16.49
CA SER A 90 12.71 7.64 -17.97
C SER A 90 11.66 6.77 -18.66
N ASN A 91 10.80 6.06 -17.92
CA ASN A 91 9.78 5.18 -18.51
C ASN A 91 8.53 5.08 -17.63
N ALA A 92 8.10 6.23 -17.10
CA ALA A 92 6.98 6.35 -16.19
C ALA A 92 5.73 5.62 -16.74
N LYS A 93 5.26 4.60 -16.01
CA LYS A 93 4.07 3.83 -16.37
C LYS A 93 2.89 4.29 -15.52
N VAL A 94 1.93 4.94 -16.17
CA VAL A 94 0.69 5.36 -15.53
C VAL A 94 -0.23 4.16 -15.33
N TYR A 95 -0.90 4.13 -14.18
CA TYR A 95 -1.94 3.16 -13.86
C TYR A 95 -3.13 3.86 -13.20
N VAL A 96 -4.29 3.22 -13.33
CA VAL A 96 -5.53 3.61 -12.66
C VAL A 96 -6.02 2.45 -11.82
N GLY A 97 -6.86 2.74 -10.84
CA GLY A 97 -7.45 1.69 -10.05
C GLY A 97 -8.51 2.17 -9.10
N MET A 98 -8.87 1.26 -8.20
CA MET A 98 -9.87 1.50 -7.18
C MET A 98 -9.54 0.66 -5.96
N ALA A 99 -9.99 1.14 -4.81
CA ALA A 99 -9.98 0.36 -3.59
C ALA A 99 -11.30 0.53 -2.83
N ILE A 100 -11.67 -0.53 -2.12
CA ILE A 100 -12.70 -0.49 -1.09
C ILE A 100 -12.14 -0.95 0.24
N ASN A 101 -12.62 -0.37 1.33
CA ASN A 101 -12.23 -0.75 2.68
C ASN A 101 -13.41 -0.71 3.66
N GLY A 102 -13.34 -1.42 4.77
CA GLY A 102 -14.42 -1.41 5.76
C GLY A 102 -14.13 -2.29 6.98
N PRO A 103 -14.95 -2.15 8.04
CA PRO A 103 -14.77 -2.92 9.26
C PRO A 103 -15.03 -4.42 9.01
N LEU A 104 -14.11 -5.27 9.44
CA LEU A 104 -14.29 -6.73 9.45
C LEU A 104 -14.69 -7.26 10.83
N ALA A 105 -14.09 -6.70 11.88
CA ALA A 105 -14.30 -7.02 13.28
C ALA A 105 -13.81 -5.84 14.15
N PRO A 106 -14.02 -5.83 15.48
CA PRO A 106 -13.35 -4.87 16.35
C PRO A 106 -11.84 -4.80 16.06
N GLU A 107 -11.29 -3.59 15.99
CA GLU A 107 -9.88 -3.31 15.67
C GLU A 107 -9.38 -3.77 14.27
N TRP A 108 -10.20 -4.48 13.49
CA TRP A 108 -9.85 -5.01 12.18
C TRP A 108 -10.58 -4.29 11.04
N GLU A 109 -9.81 -3.76 10.10
CA GLU A 109 -10.33 -3.11 8.89
C GLU A 109 -9.82 -3.85 7.67
N GLY A 110 -10.73 -4.39 6.87
CA GLY A 110 -10.41 -5.10 5.64
C GLY A 110 -10.37 -4.15 4.46
N TYR A 111 -9.62 -4.52 3.43
CA TYR A 111 -9.61 -3.79 2.18
C TYR A 111 -9.34 -4.71 0.99
N THR A 112 -9.73 -4.24 -0.19
CA THR A 112 -9.26 -4.78 -1.45
C THR A 112 -9.02 -3.66 -2.44
N SER A 113 -8.01 -3.82 -3.29
CA SER A 113 -7.68 -2.87 -4.33
C SER A 113 -7.39 -3.59 -5.65
N LEU A 114 -7.73 -2.94 -6.75
CA LEU A 114 -7.40 -3.36 -8.10
C LEU A 114 -6.79 -2.18 -8.82
N ILE A 115 -5.57 -2.35 -9.33
CA ILE A 115 -4.90 -1.38 -10.21
C ILE A 115 -4.61 -2.04 -11.56
N ALA A 116 -4.62 -1.23 -12.61
CA ALA A 116 -4.31 -1.65 -13.97
C ALA A 116 -3.54 -0.54 -14.69
N GLY A 117 -2.43 -0.93 -15.32
CA GLY A 117 -1.65 -0.10 -16.23
C GLY A 117 -1.58 -0.74 -17.62
N LYS A 118 -0.77 -0.15 -18.50
CA LYS A 118 -0.63 -0.61 -19.90
C LYS A 118 -0.13 -2.05 -20.04
N GLU A 119 0.65 -2.54 -19.07
CA GLU A 119 1.36 -3.83 -19.17
C GLU A 119 1.13 -4.74 -17.96
N PHE A 120 0.20 -4.36 -17.08
CA PHE A 120 -0.03 -5.10 -15.85
C PHE A 120 -1.40 -4.84 -15.22
N LYS A 121 -1.83 -5.80 -14.41
CA LYS A 121 -2.90 -5.66 -13.45
C LYS A 121 -2.42 -6.17 -12.11
N GLU A 122 -2.91 -5.60 -11.03
CA GLU A 122 -2.64 -6.11 -9.69
C GLU A 122 -3.89 -6.07 -8.84
N LEU A 123 -4.21 -7.21 -8.23
CA LEU A 123 -5.25 -7.34 -7.23
C LEU A 123 -4.61 -7.50 -5.86
N GLN A 124 -5.11 -6.76 -4.88
CA GLN A 124 -4.70 -6.83 -3.49
C GLN A 124 -5.92 -7.04 -2.60
N VAL A 125 -5.74 -7.85 -1.56
CA VAL A 125 -6.70 -8.05 -0.48
C VAL A 125 -5.92 -8.04 0.82
N GLY A 126 -6.38 -7.30 1.82
CA GLY A 126 -5.67 -7.23 3.09
C GLY A 126 -6.54 -6.82 4.25
N ALA A 127 -5.92 -6.78 5.42
CA ALA A 127 -6.53 -6.35 6.66
C ALA A 127 -5.52 -5.57 7.53
N ASN A 128 -5.98 -4.48 8.12
CA ASN A 128 -5.24 -3.66 9.06
C ASN A 128 -5.75 -3.97 10.47
N PHE A 129 -4.84 -4.35 11.38
CA PHE A 129 -5.09 -4.52 12.79
C PHE A 129 -4.60 -3.31 13.57
N LYS A 130 -5.51 -2.56 14.20
CA LYS A 130 -5.21 -1.36 14.97
C LYS A 130 -4.57 -1.75 16.31
N ILE A 131 -3.28 -1.43 16.50
CA ILE A 131 -2.59 -1.62 17.80
C ILE A 131 -2.92 -0.45 18.74
N THR A 132 -2.89 0.76 18.19
CA THR A 132 -3.21 2.01 18.89
C THR A 132 -4.05 2.90 17.98
N TYR A 133 -4.46 4.08 18.47
CA TYR A 133 -5.18 5.06 17.67
C TYR A 133 -4.38 5.57 16.46
N ASN A 134 -3.06 5.37 16.45
CA ASN A 134 -2.15 5.91 15.45
C ASN A 134 -1.17 4.87 14.88
N ALA A 135 -1.34 3.59 15.19
CA ALA A 135 -0.48 2.55 14.65
C ALA A 135 -1.26 1.27 14.35
N ASP A 136 -0.95 0.66 13.20
CA ASP A 136 -1.55 -0.57 12.74
C ASP A 136 -0.51 -1.55 12.18
N ILE A 137 -0.86 -2.84 12.23
CA ILE A 137 -0.17 -3.90 11.48
C ILE A 137 -1.03 -4.25 10.28
N ASN A 138 -0.41 -4.27 9.11
CA ASN A 138 -1.03 -4.60 7.85
C ASN A 138 -0.70 -6.04 7.46
N PHE A 139 -1.71 -6.81 7.08
CA PHE A 139 -1.58 -8.13 6.49
C PHE A 139 -2.17 -8.11 5.10
N THR A 140 -1.45 -8.64 4.13
CA THR A 140 -1.81 -8.45 2.72
C THR A 140 -1.55 -9.71 1.93
N TYR A 141 -2.42 -9.97 0.96
CA TYR A 141 -2.18 -10.85 -0.18
C TYR A 141 -2.32 -10.03 -1.45
N HIS A 142 -1.43 -10.23 -2.42
CA HIS A 142 -1.52 -9.61 -3.73
C HIS A 142 -1.20 -10.62 -4.83
N THR A 143 -1.70 -10.32 -6.02
CA THR A 143 -1.33 -11.01 -7.24
C THR A 143 -1.08 -9.98 -8.34
N TYR A 144 0.17 -9.92 -8.80
CA TYR A 144 0.63 -9.13 -9.92
C TYR A 144 0.56 -9.96 -11.20
N MET A 145 -0.16 -9.45 -12.18
CA MET A 145 -0.49 -10.11 -13.44
C MET A 145 0.05 -9.26 -14.59
N PRO A 146 1.31 -9.47 -15.02
CA PRO A 146 1.84 -8.80 -16.19
C PRO A 146 1.18 -9.34 -17.46
N ASP A 147 1.09 -8.52 -18.51
CA ASP A 147 0.57 -8.97 -19.80
C ASP A 147 1.49 -10.02 -20.45
N GLU A 148 2.80 -9.91 -20.19
CA GLU A 148 3.82 -10.88 -20.60
C GLU A 148 4.55 -11.46 -19.39
N GLY A 149 4.68 -12.79 -19.36
CA GLY A 149 5.34 -13.53 -18.28
C GLY A 149 4.36 -14.22 -17.34
N GLU A 150 4.87 -14.62 -16.17
CA GLU A 150 4.08 -15.35 -15.18
C GLU A 150 3.53 -14.43 -14.09
N ASN A 151 2.30 -14.75 -13.65
CA ASN A 151 1.69 -14.10 -12.51
C ASN A 151 2.54 -14.33 -11.26
N LYS A 152 2.74 -13.26 -10.47
CA LYS A 152 3.46 -13.32 -9.20
C LYS A 152 2.50 -12.99 -8.08
N SER A 153 2.35 -13.92 -7.14
CA SER A 153 1.49 -13.70 -5.99
C SER A 153 2.26 -13.92 -4.70
N GLY A 154 1.81 -13.26 -3.64
CA GLY A 154 2.34 -13.55 -2.32
C GLY A 154 1.61 -12.79 -1.23
N VAL A 155 1.97 -13.18 -0.01
CA VAL A 155 1.51 -12.53 1.20
C VAL A 155 2.49 -11.42 1.59
N GLY A 156 2.11 -10.59 2.55
CA GLY A 156 2.93 -9.50 3.09
C GLY A 156 2.47 -9.12 4.48
N ILE A 157 3.42 -8.63 5.27
CA ILE A 157 3.17 -8.04 6.59
C ILE A 157 3.85 -6.67 6.65
N GLY A 158 3.19 -5.71 7.28
CA GLY A 158 3.71 -4.36 7.41
C GLY A 158 3.24 -3.68 8.68
N ALA A 159 3.80 -2.50 8.94
CA ALA A 159 3.40 -1.65 10.04
C ALA A 159 3.27 -0.20 9.56
N THR A 160 2.28 0.49 10.08
CA THR A 160 1.99 1.89 9.76
C THR A 160 1.96 2.71 11.03
N LEU A 161 2.48 3.94 10.95
CA LEU A 161 2.32 4.98 11.96
C LEU A 161 1.63 6.19 11.33
N LYS A 162 0.63 6.73 12.01
CA LYS A 162 -0.18 7.88 11.60
C LYS A 162 0.09 9.09 12.50
N PHE A 163 0.22 10.29 11.96
CA PHE A 163 0.50 11.51 12.73
C PHE A 163 0.04 12.79 12.02
#